data_AF-A0A645AAK3-F1
#
_entry.id   AF-A0A645AAK3-F1
#
_cell.length_a   1.000
_cell.length_b   1.000
_cell.length_c   1.000
_cell.angle_alpha   90.00
_cell.angle_beta   90.00
_cell.angle_gamma   90.00
#
_symmetry.space_group_name_H-M   'P 1'
#
loop_
_entity.id
_entity.type
_entity.pdbx_description
1 polymer ?
#
loop_
_entity_poly.entity_id
_entity_poly.type
_entity_poly.pdbx_seq_one_letter_code
_entity_poly.pdbx_strand_id
1 'polypeptide(L)'
;MGDLAICGTRSWLFDVGEPHDAKIMNRELCRLRASLESAADAAERLVFLHYPPLYPAGNADEVLALLHEFEIKECWYGHLHGGAIRGAIQGEVDGIVYHLISADAVRFCPVFVR
;
A
#
# COMPACT_ATOMS: atom_id res chain seq x y z
N MET A 1 16.29 4.86 -19.57
CA MET A 1 14.92 4.57 -19.16
C MET A 1 15.00 4.02 -17.75
N GLY A 2 14.17 4.52 -16.83
CA GLY A 2 14.17 4.04 -15.45
C GLY A 2 13.35 2.75 -15.40
N ASP A 3 14.00 1.62 -15.16
CA ASP A 3 13.36 0.31 -15.12
C ASP A 3 12.38 0.17 -13.95
N LEU A 4 12.45 1.09 -12.98
CA LEU A 4 11.74 1.06 -11.73
C LEU A 4 11.21 2.44 -11.33
N ALA A 5 9.92 2.53 -11.02
CA ALA A 5 9.31 3.70 -10.39
C ALA A 5 8.80 3.39 -8.99
N ILE A 6 8.89 4.38 -8.11
CA ILE A 6 8.34 4.35 -6.76
C ILE A 6 7.08 5.21 -6.76
N CYS A 7 5.98 4.60 -6.36
CA CYS A 7 4.66 5.22 -6.25
C CYS A 7 4.16 5.06 -4.81
N GLY A 8 3.24 5.92 -4.39
CA GLY A 8 2.69 5.77 -3.05
C GLY A 8 1.85 6.93 -2.56
N THR A 9 1.13 6.66 -1.47
CA THR A 9 0.36 7.65 -0.73
C THR A 9 0.31 7.25 0.73
N ARG A 10 -0.37 8.05 1.56
CA ARG A 10 -0.67 7.61 2.91
C ARG A 10 -1.65 6.43 2.92
N SER A 11 -2.50 6.30 1.88
CA SER A 11 -3.70 5.46 1.91
C SER A 11 -4.63 5.86 3.07
N TRP A 12 -5.66 5.06 3.33
CA TRP A 12 -6.55 5.20 4.46
C TRP A 12 -7.12 3.82 4.85
N LEU A 13 -7.26 3.55 6.16
CA LEU A 13 -8.01 2.40 6.68
C LEU A 13 -9.39 2.86 7.12
N PHE A 14 -10.39 1.98 6.97
CA PHE A 14 -11.77 2.31 7.31
C PHE A 14 -12.11 1.94 8.76
N ASP A 15 -12.70 2.89 9.48
CA ASP A 15 -13.71 2.63 10.50
C ASP A 15 -15.01 3.22 9.93
N VAL A 16 -16.02 2.38 9.73
CA VAL A 16 -17.13 2.69 8.83
C VAL A 16 -18.15 3.61 9.49
N GLY A 17 -18.33 4.84 8.98
CA GLY A 17 -19.55 5.58 9.32
C GLY A 17 -19.62 7.06 9.00
N GLU A 18 -18.50 7.77 8.87
CA GLU A 18 -18.55 9.23 8.71
C GLU A 18 -18.31 9.71 7.26
N PRO A 19 -19.10 10.68 6.75
CA PRO A 19 -18.87 11.29 5.44
C PRO A 19 -17.46 11.88 5.25
N HIS A 20 -16.76 12.19 6.35
CA HIS A 20 -15.39 12.68 6.33
C HIS A 20 -14.40 11.62 5.80
N ASP A 21 -14.59 10.36 6.15
CA ASP A 21 -13.68 9.27 5.76
C ASP A 21 -13.75 8.98 4.27
N ALA A 22 -14.95 8.97 3.69
CA ALA A 22 -15.13 8.83 2.25
C ALA A 22 -14.41 9.94 1.48
N LYS A 23 -14.43 11.18 1.99
CA LYS A 23 -13.72 12.30 1.39
C LYS A 23 -12.21 12.11 1.44
N ILE A 24 -11.67 11.63 2.56
CA ILE A 24 -10.23 11.34 2.69
C ILE A 24 -9.85 10.19 1.77
N MET A 25 -10.58 9.08 1.79
CA MET A 25 -10.33 7.92 0.94
C MET A 25 -10.29 8.32 -0.53
N ASN A 26 -11.30 9.04 -1.03
CA ASN A 26 -11.31 9.54 -2.41
C ASN A 26 -10.10 10.40 -2.75
N ARG A 27 -9.64 11.24 -1.81
CA ARG A 27 -8.44 12.06 -2.02
C ARG A 27 -7.18 11.19 -2.12
N GLU A 28 -7.05 10.17 -1.27
CA GLU A 28 -5.90 9.27 -1.30
C GLU A 28 -5.92 8.37 -2.55
N LEU A 29 -7.09 7.92 -3.01
CA LEU A 29 -7.26 7.20 -4.28
C LEU A 29 -6.83 8.06 -5.47
N CYS A 30 -7.28 9.32 -5.53
CA CYS A 30 -6.86 10.26 -6.59
C CYS A 30 -5.34 10.48 -6.58
N ARG A 31 -4.73 10.61 -5.39
CA ARG A 31 -3.26 10.75 -5.26
C ARG A 31 -2.53 9.49 -5.72
N LEU A 32 -3.04 8.31 -5.37
CA LEU A 32 -2.41 7.05 -5.72
C LEU A 32 -2.46 6.84 -7.23
N ARG A 33 -3.63 7.06 -7.84
CA ARG A 33 -3.80 7.02 -9.30
C ARG A 33 -2.84 7.99 -9.99
N ALA A 34 -2.81 9.26 -9.57
CA ALA A 34 -1.92 10.26 -10.18
C ALA A 34 -0.43 9.87 -10.04
N SER A 35 -0.05 9.26 -8.92
CA SER A 35 1.32 8.75 -8.70
C SER A 35 1.66 7.55 -9.58
N LEU A 36 0.67 6.73 -9.94
CA LEU A 36 0.84 5.56 -10.81
C LEU A 36 0.87 5.97 -12.29
N GLU A 37 0.00 6.90 -12.68
CA GLU A 37 -0.07 7.46 -14.04
C GLU A 37 1.20 8.24 -14.40
N SER A 38 1.81 8.97 -13.46
CA SER A 38 3.09 9.65 -13.70
C SER A 38 4.25 8.69 -13.94
N ALA A 39 4.09 7.42 -13.56
CA ALA A 39 5.03 6.34 -13.78
C ALA A 39 4.61 5.44 -14.96
N ALA A 40 3.76 5.91 -15.88
CA ALA A 40 3.25 5.13 -17.02
C ALA A 40 4.38 4.49 -17.86
N ASP A 41 5.50 5.20 -18.05
CA ASP A 41 6.63 4.74 -18.86
C ASP A 41 7.62 3.81 -18.11
N ALA A 42 7.41 3.57 -16.81
CA ALA A 42 8.24 2.65 -16.03
C ALA A 42 7.86 1.19 -16.33
N ALA A 43 8.86 0.32 -16.48
CA ALA A 43 8.64 -1.11 -16.68
C ALA A 43 8.01 -1.75 -15.43
N GLU A 44 8.41 -1.30 -14.24
CA GLU A 44 7.86 -1.77 -12.98
C GLU A 44 7.55 -0.62 -12.01
N ARG A 45 6.53 -0.82 -11.16
CA ARG A 45 6.11 0.12 -10.13
C ARG A 45 6.09 -0.57 -8.76
N LEU A 46 6.81 0.00 -7.80
CA LEU A 46 6.69 -0.34 -6.39
C LEU A 46 5.73 0.61 -5.73
N VAL A 47 4.77 0.08 -4.98
CA VAL A 47 3.82 0.91 -4.24
C VAL A 47 4.12 0.91 -2.75
N PHE A 48 4.28 2.09 -2.17
CA PHE A 48 4.46 2.30 -0.74
C PHE A 48 3.24 2.98 -0.14
N LEU A 49 2.63 2.35 0.87
CA LEU A 49 1.45 2.87 1.58
C LEU A 49 1.76 2.99 3.07
N HIS A 50 1.20 3.99 3.77
CA HIS A 50 1.28 3.97 5.23
C HIS A 50 0.32 2.92 5.79
N TYR A 51 -0.96 3.03 5.45
CA TYR A 51 -1.99 2.10 5.87
C TYR A 51 -2.07 0.86 4.95
N PRO A 52 -2.14 -0.37 5.51
CA PRO A 52 -2.26 -1.59 4.73
C PRO A 52 -3.55 -1.60 3.91
N PRO A 53 -3.51 -2.02 2.64
CA PRO A 53 -4.71 -2.22 1.83
C PRO A 53 -5.43 -3.54 2.15
N LEU A 54 -4.71 -4.51 2.73
CA LEU A 54 -5.23 -5.77 3.27
C LEU A 54 -4.97 -5.86 4.77
N TYR A 55 -6.01 -6.07 5.57
CA TYR A 55 -5.87 -6.23 7.01
C TYR A 55 -6.89 -7.24 7.55
N PRO A 56 -6.57 -8.05 8.59
CA PRO A 56 -7.50 -9.08 9.08
C PRO A 56 -8.86 -8.56 9.53
N ALA A 57 -8.94 -7.29 9.96
CA ALA A 57 -10.18 -6.67 10.38
C ALA A 57 -10.99 -6.04 9.23
N GLY A 58 -10.45 -5.99 8.01
CA GLY A 58 -11.10 -5.40 6.84
C GLY A 58 -10.12 -4.94 5.78
N ASN A 59 -10.59 -4.88 4.54
CA ASN A 59 -9.80 -4.50 3.36
C ASN A 59 -10.18 -3.09 2.89
N ALA A 60 -9.22 -2.39 2.30
CA ALA A 60 -9.48 -1.17 1.53
C ALA A 60 -9.70 -1.57 0.05
N ASP A 61 -10.88 -2.07 -0.25
CA ASP A 61 -11.19 -2.68 -1.56
C ASP A 61 -10.96 -1.73 -2.73
N GLU A 62 -11.20 -0.42 -2.58
CA GLU A 62 -10.93 0.56 -3.64
C GLU A 62 -9.44 0.75 -3.90
N VAL A 63 -8.61 0.64 -2.85
CA VAL A 63 -7.15 0.70 -3.00
C VAL A 63 -6.67 -0.57 -3.71
N LEU A 64 -7.16 -1.74 -3.31
CA LEU A 64 -6.83 -3.02 -3.95
C LEU A 64 -7.24 -3.03 -5.43
N ALA A 65 -8.46 -2.58 -5.75
CA ALA A 65 -8.93 -2.45 -7.11
C ALA A 65 -7.98 -1.59 -7.96
N LEU A 66 -7.48 -0.48 -7.40
CA LEU A 66 -6.52 0.37 -8.09
C LEU A 66 -5.15 -0.29 -8.27
N LEU A 67 -4.66 -1.04 -7.28
CA LEU A 67 -3.42 -1.80 -7.43
C LEU A 67 -3.53 -2.86 -8.54
N HIS A 68 -4.67 -3.55 -8.63
CA HIS A 68 -4.92 -4.53 -9.69
C HIS A 68 -5.09 -3.86 -11.07
N GLU A 69 -5.80 -2.73 -11.15
CA GLU A 69 -5.98 -1.97 -12.40
C GLU A 69 -4.63 -1.56 -13.02
N PHE A 70 -3.67 -1.17 -12.19
CA PHE A 70 -2.32 -0.77 -12.62
C PHE A 70 -1.30 -1.92 -12.62
N GLU A 71 -1.78 -3.17 -12.46
CA GLU A 71 -1.01 -4.40 -12.49
C GLU A 71 0.18 -4.43 -11.52
N ILE A 72 0.03 -3.79 -10.36
CA ILE A 72 1.08 -3.73 -9.34
C ILE A 72 1.41 -5.13 -8.85
N LYS A 73 2.70 -5.42 -8.69
CA LYS A 73 3.20 -6.73 -8.22
C LYS A 73 3.77 -6.70 -6.82
N GLU A 74 4.07 -5.51 -6.29
CA GLU A 74 4.76 -5.38 -5.01
C GLU A 74 4.27 -4.15 -4.25
N CYS A 75 3.80 -4.39 -3.02
CA CYS A 75 3.26 -3.37 -2.13
C CYS A 75 3.93 -3.42 -0.76
N TRP A 76 4.52 -2.30 -0.38
CA TRP A 76 5.22 -2.09 0.87
C TRP A 76 4.36 -1.22 1.78
N TYR A 77 4.15 -1.63 3.02
CA TYR A 77 3.30 -0.87 3.94
C TYR A 77 3.81 -0.83 5.38
N GLY A 78 3.32 0.15 6.14
CA GLY A 78 3.68 0.36 7.54
C GLY A 78 2.49 0.16 8.48
N HIS A 79 2.30 1.13 9.37
CA HIS A 79 1.18 1.26 10.31
C HIS A 79 1.10 0.22 11.45
N LEU A 80 1.36 -1.06 11.18
CA LEU A 80 1.23 -2.12 12.19
C LEU A 80 2.45 -2.16 13.11
N HIS A 81 2.21 -1.96 14.41
CA HIS A 81 3.24 -1.94 15.45
C HIS A 81 2.91 -2.89 16.60
N GLY A 82 3.94 -3.29 17.36
CA GLY A 82 3.83 -4.14 18.54
C GLY A 82 3.04 -5.43 18.29
N GLY A 83 1.97 -5.64 19.07
CA GLY A 83 1.13 -6.84 18.94
C GLY A 83 0.42 -6.98 17.60
N ALA A 84 0.15 -5.86 16.90
CA ALA A 84 -0.57 -5.85 15.63
C ALA A 84 0.24 -6.46 14.47
N ILE A 85 1.57 -6.49 14.59
CA ILE A 85 2.48 -7.13 13.62
C ILE A 85 2.09 -8.60 13.37
N ARG A 86 1.55 -9.30 14.37
CA ARG A 86 1.12 -10.70 14.23
C ARG A 86 -0.02 -10.90 13.23
N GLY A 87 -0.80 -9.86 12.95
CA GLY A 87 -1.88 -9.88 11.96
C GLY A 87 -1.46 -9.33 10.59
N ALA A 88 -0.20 -8.98 10.40
CA ALA A 88 0.28 -8.41 9.15
C ALA A 88 0.19 -9.43 8.01
N ILE A 89 -0.46 -9.04 6.92
CA ILE A 89 -0.45 -9.80 5.66
C ILE A 89 0.91 -9.59 5.00
N GLN A 90 1.62 -10.68 4.75
CA GLN A 90 2.95 -10.68 4.13
C GLN A 90 3.04 -11.81 3.11
N GLY A 91 3.82 -11.60 2.05
CA GLY A 91 3.92 -12.55 0.93
C GLY A 91 2.88 -12.29 -0.16
N GLU A 92 2.74 -13.22 -1.09
CA GLU A 92 1.84 -13.07 -2.25
C GLU A 92 0.38 -13.32 -1.88
N VAL A 93 -0.47 -12.34 -2.19
CA VAL A 93 -1.93 -12.45 -2.16
C VAL A 93 -2.48 -11.84 -3.44
N ASP A 94 -3.30 -12.60 -4.17
CA ASP A 94 -3.92 -12.18 -5.43
C ASP A 94 -2.95 -11.56 -6.45
N GLY A 95 -1.73 -12.10 -6.52
CA GLY A 95 -0.70 -11.66 -7.47
C GLY A 95 0.07 -10.41 -7.06
N ILE A 96 -0.08 -9.93 -5.81
CA ILE A 96 0.68 -8.82 -5.22
C ILE A 96 1.47 -9.35 -4.02
N VAL A 97 2.77 -9.08 -3.98
CA VAL A 97 3.63 -9.39 -2.84
C VAL A 97 3.59 -8.25 -1.84
N TYR A 98 3.20 -8.55 -0.60
CA TYR A 98 3.07 -7.59 0.48
C TYR A 98 4.23 -7.66 1.48
N HIS A 99 4.73 -6.49 1.87
CA HIS A 99 5.83 -6.35 2.82
C HIS A 99 5.48 -5.37 3.95
N LEU A 100 5.50 -5.83 5.20
CA LEU A 100 5.41 -4.93 6.36
C LEU A 100 6.80 -4.36 6.67
N ILE A 101 6.90 -3.03 6.70
CA ILE A 101 8.15 -2.28 6.95
C ILE A 101 8.02 -1.24 8.07
N SER A 102 7.11 -1.45 9.03
CA SER A 102 7.12 -0.67 10.26
C SER A 102 8.42 -0.90 11.04
N ALA A 103 8.92 0.14 11.71
CA ALA A 103 10.26 0.16 12.29
C ALA A 103 10.53 -1.03 13.24
N ASP A 104 9.60 -1.36 14.12
CA ASP A 104 9.70 -2.49 15.04
C ASP A 104 9.52 -3.85 14.35
N ALA A 105 8.71 -3.96 13.29
CA ALA A 105 8.62 -5.17 12.48
C ALA A 105 9.94 -5.52 11.79
N VAL A 106 10.69 -4.50 11.35
CA VAL A 106 12.02 -4.68 10.74
C VAL A 106 13.16 -4.62 11.76
N ARG A 107 12.84 -4.66 13.06
CA ARG A 107 13.81 -4.60 14.17
C ARG A 107 14.74 -3.38 14.10
N PHE A 108 14.19 -2.25 13.69
CA PHE A 108 14.87 -0.98 13.49
C PHE A 108 16.08 -1.09 12.54
N CYS A 109 16.05 -2.08 11.65
CA CYS A 109 17.05 -2.27 10.61
C CYS A 109 16.44 -1.86 9.26
N PRO A 110 17.04 -0.92 8.52
CA PRO A 110 16.55 -0.55 7.20
C PRO A 110 16.44 -1.77 6.28
N VAL A 111 15.32 -1.86 5.56
CA VAL A 111 15.13 -2.91 4.55
C VAL A 111 15.72 -2.43 3.23
N PHE A 112 16.58 -3.25 2.64
CA PHE A 112 17.03 -3.05 1.27
C PHE A 112 15.90 -3.45 0.33
N VAL A 113 15.35 -2.48 -0.38
CA VAL A 113 14.35 -2.69 -1.43
C VAL A 113 15.12 -2.73 -2.75
N ARG A 114 15.14 -3.92 -3.36
CA ARG A 114 15.75 -4.32 -4.64
C ARG A 114 16.76 -3.40 -5.32
#